data_AF-A0A7Y2C801-F1
#
_entry.id   AF-A0A7Y2C801-F1
#
_cell.length_a   1.000
_cell.length_b   1.000
_cell.length_c   1.000
_cell.angle_alpha   90.00
_cell.angle_beta   90.00
_cell.angle_gamma   90.00
#
_symmetry.space_group_name_H-M   'P 1'
#
loop_
_entity.id
_entity.type
_entity.pdbx_description
1 polymer ?
#
loop_
_entity_poly.entity_id
_entity_poly.type
_entity_poly.pdbx_seq_one_letter_code
_entity_poly.pdbx_strand_id
1 'polypeptide(L)'
;MKSLATHILPLFIVIASFFVFSGDVPADQSATNTSSDCVTCHEQETPGAVSDWRLSKHFEEDVTCDDCHGDGHTSADDAHETDIPTADTCDGCHPERVEQFKAGKHALAWAAMKAMPTIHWQPAGLSDGMKGCGGCHKIGIKTEAEIAELKENGSGFGNASCDACHTRHTFSAEEARQPEACQTCHMGFDHPQWEMYSSSKHGVRHELKKSGALPAGAAAPTCQTCHMSDGDHNVSTPWGFLAVRLPLPENEQWAADRVTILQALGVLDPEGQPTARLEVIKAAKVARLDEAEWQAGRDKMIAICGDCHSDNFARAELQKGDDFIRDVDHLLAEAIREIVSLYEDGIVDTPESYAYAFPDLLTFHDAPTPIEQRLFVMFMKHRMRAFQGVFHANPDYALWYGWSEMVQDLSAIKHMAEGLRKDARLETERQQQKKSP
;
A
#
# COMPACT_ATOMS: atom_id res chain seq x y z
N MET A 1 31.71 -72.54 -30.99
CA MET A 1 32.61 -73.11 -32.02
C MET A 1 32.52 -72.25 -33.27
N LYS A 2 33.66 -71.63 -33.65
CA LYS A 2 34.03 -71.05 -34.98
C LYS A 2 33.19 -69.85 -35.47
N SER A 3 33.74 -68.75 -36.00
CA SER A 3 35.11 -68.39 -36.41
C SER A 3 35.23 -66.88 -36.57
N LEU A 4 36.43 -66.36 -36.29
CA LEU A 4 36.99 -65.07 -36.70
C LEU A 4 36.89 -64.84 -38.22
N ALA A 5 36.79 -63.56 -38.60
CA ALA A 5 37.47 -63.01 -39.78
C ALA A 5 37.86 -61.54 -39.54
N THR A 6 39.16 -61.36 -39.39
CA THR A 6 39.97 -60.13 -39.37
C THR A 6 39.90 -59.35 -40.67
N HIS A 7 39.84 -58.02 -40.59
CA HIS A 7 40.43 -57.14 -41.62
C HIS A 7 41.17 -55.96 -40.97
N ILE A 8 42.45 -55.89 -41.30
CA ILE A 8 43.44 -54.86 -41.00
C ILE A 8 43.46 -53.90 -42.19
N LEU A 9 43.42 -52.58 -41.97
CA LEU A 9 43.84 -51.53 -42.91
C LEU A 9 44.20 -50.24 -42.11
N PRO A 10 44.98 -49.28 -42.64
CA PRO A 10 46.23 -48.87 -42.03
C PRO A 10 46.15 -47.47 -41.43
N LEU A 11 47.03 -47.23 -40.46
CA LEU A 11 47.29 -45.95 -39.82
C LEU A 11 47.92 -44.97 -40.83
N PHE A 12 47.16 -43.99 -41.32
CA PHE A 12 47.70 -42.82 -42.00
C PHE A 12 47.96 -41.73 -40.96
N ILE A 13 49.24 -41.53 -40.63
CA ILE A 13 49.73 -40.40 -39.86
C ILE A 13 49.74 -39.19 -40.80
N VAL A 14 48.81 -38.26 -40.61
CA VAL A 14 48.87 -36.92 -41.21
C VAL A 14 49.60 -36.01 -40.22
N ILE A 15 50.86 -35.71 -40.53
CA ILE A 15 51.63 -34.66 -39.86
C ILE A 15 51.08 -33.33 -40.39
N ALA A 16 50.22 -32.68 -39.61
CA ALA A 16 49.84 -31.29 -39.86
C ALA A 16 50.96 -30.39 -39.33
N SER A 17 51.74 -29.83 -40.25
CA SER A 17 52.72 -28.79 -39.97
C SER A 17 52.01 -27.55 -39.43
N PHE A 18 52.23 -27.23 -38.16
CA PHE A 18 51.85 -25.94 -37.57
C PHE A 18 52.70 -24.82 -38.21
N PHE A 19 52.10 -24.07 -39.13
CA PHE A 19 52.60 -22.74 -39.49
C PHE A 19 52.08 -21.75 -38.46
N VAL A 20 52.98 -21.21 -37.64
CA VAL A 20 52.72 -20.05 -36.78
C VAL A 20 52.68 -18.82 -37.69
N PHE A 21 51.47 -18.36 -38.02
CA PHE A 21 51.25 -17.03 -38.57
C PHE A 21 51.16 -16.04 -37.39
N SER A 22 52.25 -15.32 -37.14
CA SER A 22 52.21 -14.07 -36.38
C SER A 22 51.59 -13.00 -37.28
N GLY A 23 50.27 -12.93 -37.29
CA GLY A 23 49.52 -11.79 -37.81
C GLY A 23 48.95 -11.02 -36.63
N ASP A 24 49.41 -9.79 -36.44
CA ASP A 24 48.80 -8.83 -35.53
C ASP A 24 47.33 -8.63 -35.94
N VAL A 25 46.42 -9.25 -35.20
CA VAL A 25 45.00 -8.93 -35.25
C VAL A 25 44.86 -7.58 -34.54
N PRO A 26 44.38 -6.52 -35.22
CA PRO A 26 44.01 -5.30 -34.51
C PRO A 26 42.92 -5.68 -33.52
N ALA A 27 43.16 -5.42 -32.23
CA ALA A 27 42.13 -5.52 -31.22
C ALA A 27 40.94 -4.67 -31.69
N ASP A 28 39.83 -5.33 -31.94
CA ASP A 28 38.55 -4.68 -32.13
C ASP A 28 38.22 -3.96 -30.82
N GLN A 29 38.39 -2.64 -30.81
CA GLN A 29 37.97 -1.80 -29.70
C GLN A 29 36.46 -1.62 -29.78
N SER A 30 35.70 -2.66 -29.44
CA SER A 30 34.36 -2.45 -28.88
C SER A 30 34.53 -2.06 -27.41
N ALA A 31 34.92 -0.80 -27.19
CA ALA A 31 34.83 -0.15 -25.90
C ALA A 31 33.34 0.09 -25.60
N THR A 32 32.70 -0.85 -24.91
CA THR A 32 31.32 -0.72 -24.45
C THR A 32 31.22 -1.22 -23.00
N ASN A 33 30.90 -0.26 -22.13
CA ASN A 33 30.24 -0.36 -20.83
C ASN A 33 30.87 -1.00 -19.59
N THR A 34 32.20 -0.90 -19.45
CA THR A 34 32.84 -1.15 -18.14
C THR A 34 34.00 -0.19 -17.88
N SER A 35 33.69 1.01 -17.38
CA SER A 35 34.45 1.72 -16.31
C SER A 35 33.93 3.16 -16.13
N SER A 36 32.68 3.36 -15.70
CA SER A 36 32.43 4.66 -15.04
C SER A 36 33.25 4.67 -13.74
N ASP A 37 33.90 5.79 -13.42
CA ASP A 37 34.64 5.96 -12.16
C ASP A 37 33.77 5.57 -10.94
N CYS A 38 32.44 5.73 -11.08
CA CYS A 38 31.42 5.25 -10.16
C CYS A 38 31.53 3.74 -9.89
N VAL A 39 31.50 2.89 -10.93
CA VAL A 39 31.53 1.42 -10.76
C VAL A 39 32.83 0.99 -10.09
N THR A 40 33.99 1.49 -10.53
CA THR A 40 35.29 1.08 -9.98
C THR A 40 35.43 1.41 -8.48
N CYS A 41 34.91 2.56 -8.04
CA CYS A 41 34.88 2.93 -6.62
C CYS A 41 33.83 2.12 -5.85
N HIS A 42 32.60 2.06 -6.35
CA HIS A 42 31.46 1.42 -5.66
C HIS A 42 31.53 -0.12 -5.63
N GLU A 43 32.37 -0.75 -6.46
CA GLU A 43 32.73 -2.16 -6.27
C GLU A 43 33.41 -2.43 -4.92
N GLN A 44 34.11 -1.43 -4.38
CA GLN A 44 34.80 -1.52 -3.09
C GLN A 44 33.91 -0.97 -1.96
N GLU A 45 33.27 0.17 -2.17
CA GLU A 45 32.48 0.86 -1.13
C GLU A 45 31.08 0.25 -0.94
N THR A 46 30.38 -0.09 -2.02
CA THR A 46 29.02 -0.64 -1.99
C THR A 46 28.86 -1.82 -2.96
N PRO A 47 29.59 -2.93 -2.77
CA PRO A 47 29.64 -4.04 -3.72
C PRO A 47 28.27 -4.65 -4.04
N GLY A 48 27.34 -4.64 -3.07
CA GLY A 48 25.97 -5.12 -3.28
C GLY A 48 25.19 -4.28 -4.31
N ALA A 49 25.32 -2.95 -4.29
CA ALA A 49 24.63 -2.09 -5.25
C ALA A 49 25.13 -2.31 -6.68
N VAL A 50 26.45 -2.45 -6.85
CA VAL A 50 27.05 -2.75 -8.15
C VAL A 50 26.66 -4.15 -8.63
N SER A 51 26.64 -5.13 -7.72
CA SER A 51 26.21 -6.49 -8.03
C SER A 51 24.76 -6.53 -8.51
N ASP A 52 23.85 -5.86 -7.80
CA ASP A 52 22.43 -5.79 -8.17
C ASP A 52 22.24 -5.07 -9.51
N TRP A 53 22.93 -3.95 -9.73
CA TRP A 53 22.90 -3.24 -11.01
C TRP A 53 23.36 -4.14 -12.16
N ARG A 54 24.46 -4.89 -12.00
CA ARG A 54 24.94 -5.85 -13.01
C ARG A 54 23.96 -6.99 -13.32
N LEU A 55 23.07 -7.30 -12.39
CA LEU A 55 21.99 -8.30 -12.58
C LEU A 55 20.73 -7.69 -13.19
N SER A 56 20.66 -6.36 -13.32
CA SER A 56 19.50 -5.64 -13.80
C SER A 56 19.43 -5.59 -15.33
N LYS A 57 18.22 -5.36 -15.85
CA LYS A 57 18.03 -5.02 -17.26
C LYS A 57 18.62 -3.66 -17.63
N HIS A 58 18.76 -2.75 -16.67
CA HIS A 58 19.42 -1.46 -16.91
C HIS A 58 20.88 -1.65 -17.30
N PHE A 59 21.61 -2.59 -16.69
CA PHE A 59 22.98 -2.91 -17.12
C PHE A 59 23.03 -3.52 -18.53
N GLU A 60 22.10 -4.42 -18.86
CA GLU A 60 22.03 -5.02 -20.19
C GLU A 60 21.69 -4.00 -21.29
N GLU A 61 20.91 -2.96 -20.96
CA GLU A 61 20.49 -1.87 -21.85
C GLU A 61 21.36 -0.63 -21.70
N ASP A 62 22.58 -0.80 -21.18
CA ASP A 62 23.61 0.22 -21.12
C ASP A 62 23.30 1.48 -20.26
N VAL A 63 22.31 1.41 -19.35
CA VAL A 63 21.99 2.46 -18.38
C VAL A 63 22.98 2.45 -17.22
N THR A 64 23.69 3.55 -17.06
CA THR A 64 24.80 3.77 -16.13
C THR A 64 24.34 4.32 -14.78
N CYS A 65 25.28 4.47 -13.84
CA CYS A 65 24.98 5.01 -12.51
C CYS A 65 24.57 6.49 -12.59
N ASP A 66 25.30 7.26 -13.39
CA ASP A 66 25.16 8.70 -13.60
C ASP A 66 23.89 9.06 -14.38
N ASP A 67 23.37 8.17 -15.24
CA ASP A 67 22.04 8.35 -15.85
C ASP A 67 20.92 8.51 -14.83
N CYS A 68 21.07 7.93 -13.63
CA CYS A 68 20.10 8.02 -12.54
C CYS A 68 20.52 9.00 -11.44
N HIS A 69 21.81 9.00 -11.07
CA HIS A 69 22.33 9.67 -9.88
C HIS A 69 23.10 10.96 -10.17
N GLY A 70 23.24 11.33 -11.44
CA GLY A 70 24.05 12.46 -11.88
C GLY A 70 25.56 12.22 -11.69
N ASP A 71 26.34 13.26 -11.98
CA ASP A 71 27.80 13.28 -11.91
C ASP A 71 28.34 14.25 -10.83
N GLY A 72 27.46 14.68 -9.91
CA GLY A 72 27.75 15.72 -8.92
C GLY A 72 28.79 15.36 -7.85
N HIS A 73 29.14 14.07 -7.71
CA HIS A 73 30.14 13.62 -6.74
C HIS A 73 31.27 12.80 -7.40
N THR A 74 32.47 12.95 -6.87
CA THR A 74 33.69 12.29 -7.38
C THR A 74 34.50 11.58 -6.28
N SER A 75 34.10 11.75 -5.02
CA SER A 75 34.78 11.23 -3.84
C SER A 75 33.78 10.86 -2.73
N ALA A 76 34.30 10.49 -1.55
CA ALA A 76 33.47 10.27 -0.36
C ALA A 76 33.03 11.59 0.31
N ASP A 77 33.80 12.67 0.16
CA ASP A 77 33.55 13.94 0.84
C ASP A 77 32.38 14.73 0.21
N ASP A 78 32.10 14.49 -1.07
CA ASP A 78 31.04 15.12 -1.86
C ASP A 78 29.86 14.17 -2.14
N ALA A 79 29.77 13.02 -1.48
CA ALA A 79 28.69 12.03 -1.69
C ALA A 79 27.27 12.60 -1.46
N HIS A 80 27.15 13.73 -0.75
CA HIS A 80 25.88 14.43 -0.55
C HIS A 80 25.41 15.21 -1.80
N GLU A 81 26.27 15.41 -2.79
CA GLU A 81 25.95 16.07 -4.07
C GLU A 81 25.35 15.09 -5.10
N THR A 82 25.21 13.81 -4.75
CA THR A 82 24.49 12.84 -5.60
C THR A 82 23.01 13.18 -5.71
N ASP A 83 22.46 13.00 -6.90
CA ASP A 83 21.02 13.06 -7.11
C ASP A 83 20.35 11.77 -6.61
N ILE A 84 19.17 11.95 -6.03
CA ILE A 84 18.32 10.83 -5.61
C ILE A 84 17.20 10.69 -6.64
N PRO A 85 17.15 9.56 -7.38
CA PRO A 85 16.15 9.35 -8.41
C PRO A 85 14.73 9.55 -7.89
N THR A 86 13.94 10.32 -8.63
CA THR A 86 12.51 10.49 -8.41
C THR A 86 11.72 9.81 -9.52
N ALA A 87 10.39 9.84 -9.45
CA ALA A 87 9.56 9.38 -10.57
C ALA A 87 9.86 10.15 -11.87
N ASP A 88 10.31 11.40 -11.78
CA ASP A 88 10.63 12.23 -12.95
C ASP A 88 11.96 11.80 -13.60
N THR A 89 12.91 11.26 -12.83
CA THR A 89 14.11 10.60 -13.37
C THR A 89 13.70 9.40 -14.25
N CYS A 90 12.73 8.61 -13.79
CA CYS A 90 12.22 7.45 -14.52
C CYS A 90 11.37 7.84 -15.75
N ASP A 91 10.72 9.01 -15.73
CA ASP A 91 9.82 9.49 -16.79
C ASP A 91 10.52 9.66 -18.14
N GLY A 92 11.82 9.99 -18.12
CA GLY A 92 12.62 10.15 -19.33
C GLY A 92 12.68 8.90 -20.22
N CYS A 93 12.60 7.71 -19.61
CA CYS A 93 12.65 6.42 -20.31
C CYS A 93 11.36 5.59 -20.18
N HIS A 94 10.56 5.82 -19.14
CA HIS A 94 9.33 5.05 -18.83
C HIS A 94 8.07 5.93 -18.72
N PRO A 95 7.79 6.83 -19.68
CA PRO A 95 6.75 7.84 -19.53
C PRO A 95 5.35 7.23 -19.34
N GLU A 96 5.04 6.14 -20.04
CA GLU A 96 3.73 5.47 -19.92
C GLU A 96 3.48 4.91 -18.50
N ARG A 97 4.51 4.31 -17.89
CA ARG A 97 4.40 3.72 -16.54
C ARG A 97 4.32 4.80 -15.48
N VAL A 98 5.08 5.89 -15.66
CA VAL A 98 5.06 7.04 -14.76
C VAL A 98 3.73 7.79 -14.84
N GLU A 99 3.16 7.96 -16.03
CA GLU A 99 1.81 8.53 -16.20
C GLU A 99 0.75 7.70 -15.47
N GLN A 100 0.75 6.38 -15.67
CA GLN A 100 -0.16 5.46 -14.97
C GLN A 100 0.02 5.54 -13.44
N PHE A 101 1.27 5.54 -12.95
CA PHE A 101 1.58 5.67 -11.53
C PHE A 101 1.05 6.99 -10.95
N LYS A 102 1.34 8.12 -11.63
CA LYS A 102 0.88 9.48 -11.25
C LYS A 102 -0.65 9.57 -11.21
N ALA A 103 -1.36 8.83 -12.07
CA ALA A 103 -2.82 8.77 -12.05
C ALA A 103 -3.37 7.95 -10.86
N GLY A 104 -2.59 6.98 -10.35
CA GLY A 104 -2.95 6.06 -9.28
C GLY A 104 -2.85 6.63 -7.87
N LYS A 105 -3.32 5.84 -6.89
CA LYS A 105 -3.38 6.27 -5.49
C LYS A 105 -2.00 6.29 -4.81
N HIS A 106 -1.10 5.41 -5.22
CA HIS A 106 0.25 5.34 -4.63
C HIS A 106 1.04 6.65 -4.82
N ALA A 107 0.87 7.35 -5.94
CA ALA A 107 1.50 8.66 -6.15
C ALA A 107 1.07 9.71 -5.11
N LEU A 108 -0.12 9.56 -4.51
CA LEU A 108 -0.68 10.48 -3.51
C LEU A 108 -0.37 10.06 -2.07
N ALA A 109 0.36 8.96 -1.85
CA ALA A 109 0.53 8.39 -0.52
C ALA A 109 1.21 9.35 0.47
N TRP A 110 2.21 10.11 0.03
CA TRP A 110 2.93 11.07 0.87
C TRP A 110 2.02 12.21 1.33
N ALA A 111 1.30 12.83 0.38
CA ALA A 111 0.32 13.87 0.67
C ALA A 111 -0.79 13.36 1.62
N ALA A 112 -1.28 12.14 1.40
CA ALA A 112 -2.29 11.52 2.28
C ALA A 112 -1.77 11.34 3.72
N MET A 113 -0.50 10.96 3.89
CA MET A 113 0.12 10.86 5.22
C MET A 113 0.21 12.23 5.90
N LYS A 114 0.74 13.24 5.21
CA LYS A 114 0.91 14.61 5.77
C LYS A 114 -0.43 15.30 6.05
N ALA A 115 -1.51 14.87 5.40
CA ALA A 115 -2.86 15.37 5.62
C ALA A 115 -3.56 14.81 6.88
N MET A 116 -2.99 13.79 7.53
CA MET A 116 -3.58 13.21 8.73
C MET A 116 -3.55 14.22 9.90
N PRO A 117 -4.66 14.47 10.62
CA PRO A 117 -4.74 15.57 11.59
C PRO A 117 -3.68 15.51 12.69
N THR A 118 -3.32 14.30 13.15
CA THR A 118 -2.38 14.12 14.26
C THR A 118 -0.98 13.71 13.81
N ILE A 119 -0.66 13.75 12.51
CA ILE A 119 0.67 13.33 12.00
C ILE A 119 1.82 14.14 12.63
N HIS A 120 1.56 15.39 12.97
CA HIS A 120 2.53 16.29 13.60
C HIS A 120 2.74 16.02 15.10
N TRP A 121 1.94 15.14 15.71
CA TRP A 121 2.14 14.66 17.08
C TRP A 121 3.07 13.44 17.13
N GLN A 122 3.32 12.82 15.98
CA GLN A 122 4.15 11.63 15.90
C GLN A 122 5.65 11.99 15.96
N PRO A 123 6.49 11.14 16.57
CA PRO A 123 7.92 11.31 16.51
C PRO A 123 8.43 11.43 15.07
N ALA A 124 9.29 12.42 14.79
CA ALA A 124 9.84 12.65 13.45
C ALA A 124 10.49 11.40 12.83
N GLY A 125 11.06 10.51 13.65
CA GLY A 125 11.60 9.23 13.18
C GLY A 125 10.57 8.29 12.53
N LEU A 126 9.29 8.36 12.95
CA LEU A 126 8.19 7.56 12.40
C LEU A 126 7.57 8.19 11.15
N SER A 127 7.59 9.52 11.05
CA SER A 127 7.22 10.24 9.83
C SER A 127 8.44 10.37 8.90
N ASP A 128 9.15 11.50 8.96
CA ASP A 128 10.19 11.89 8.01
C ASP A 128 11.45 11.01 8.09
N GLY A 129 11.69 10.33 9.21
CA GLY A 129 12.79 9.37 9.39
C GLY A 129 12.54 7.96 8.82
N MET A 130 11.41 7.74 8.15
CA MET A 130 11.06 6.51 7.42
C MET A 130 11.00 5.22 8.28
N LYS A 131 10.85 5.32 9.61
CA LYS A 131 10.73 4.16 10.52
C LYS A 131 9.29 3.82 10.92
N GLY A 132 8.31 4.52 10.36
CA GLY A 132 6.87 4.30 10.58
C GLY A 132 6.07 4.64 9.32
N CYS A 133 5.10 5.55 9.45
CA CYS A 133 4.24 6.02 8.36
C CYS A 133 5.04 6.40 7.11
N GLY A 134 6.13 7.16 7.27
CA GLY A 134 6.95 7.58 6.13
C GLY A 134 7.57 6.41 5.38
N GLY A 135 7.95 5.34 6.08
CA GLY A 135 8.57 4.15 5.45
C GLY A 135 7.65 3.48 4.43
N CYS A 136 6.33 3.46 4.69
CA CYS A 136 5.34 2.93 3.76
C CYS A 136 4.85 3.99 2.76
N HIS A 137 4.62 5.23 3.22
CA HIS A 137 4.02 6.29 2.40
C HIS A 137 5.03 7.02 1.50
N LYS A 138 6.34 6.76 1.65
CA LYS A 138 7.40 7.31 0.78
C LYS A 138 7.25 6.99 -0.70
N ILE A 139 6.45 5.99 -1.06
CA ILE A 139 6.13 5.72 -2.47
C ILE A 139 5.49 6.95 -3.13
N GLY A 140 4.77 7.78 -2.38
CA GLY A 140 4.14 8.98 -2.90
C GLY A 140 5.13 10.05 -3.36
N ILE A 141 4.68 10.84 -4.33
CA ILE A 141 5.44 11.95 -4.90
C ILE A 141 5.57 13.05 -3.84
N LYS A 142 6.76 13.64 -3.79
CA LYS A 142 7.14 14.74 -2.90
C LYS A 142 7.47 15.95 -3.74
N THR A 143 7.20 17.13 -3.22
CA THR A 143 7.64 18.39 -3.82
C THR A 143 9.15 18.58 -3.66
N GLU A 144 9.75 19.44 -4.48
CA GLU A 144 11.18 19.79 -4.36
C GLU A 144 11.52 20.32 -2.95
N ALA A 145 10.62 21.12 -2.36
CA ALA A 145 10.79 21.64 -1.00
C ALA A 145 10.82 20.52 0.06
N GLU A 146 9.94 19.53 -0.05
CA GLU A 146 9.92 18.38 0.85
C GLU A 146 11.16 17.50 0.68
N ILE A 147 11.64 17.31 -0.56
CA ILE A 147 12.88 16.58 -0.83
C ILE A 147 14.09 17.31 -0.21
N ALA A 148 14.15 18.64 -0.36
CA ALA A 148 15.20 19.45 0.25
C ALA A 148 15.18 19.37 1.78
N GLU A 149 14.00 19.46 2.40
CA GLU A 149 13.82 19.31 3.84
C GLU A 149 14.25 17.92 4.34
N LEU A 150 13.87 16.85 3.62
CA LEU A 150 14.29 15.49 3.95
C LEU A 150 15.81 15.34 3.86
N LYS A 151 16.46 15.96 2.86
CA LYS A 151 17.92 15.96 2.71
C LYS A 151 18.61 16.69 3.87
N GLU A 152 18.12 17.88 4.24
CA GLU A 152 18.65 18.66 5.37
C GLU A 152 18.52 17.88 6.70
N ASN A 153 17.42 17.17 6.88
CA ASN A 153 17.15 16.35 8.06
C ASN A 153 17.84 14.97 8.05
N GLY A 154 18.78 14.73 7.13
CA GLY A 154 19.57 13.50 7.07
C GLY A 154 18.81 12.28 6.53
N SER A 155 17.62 12.48 5.97
CA SER A 155 16.75 11.46 5.40
C SER A 155 16.69 11.53 3.87
N GLY A 156 17.75 12.02 3.21
CA GLY A 156 17.77 12.21 1.75
C GLY A 156 17.65 10.92 0.93
N PHE A 157 18.14 9.79 1.46
CA PHE A 157 18.12 8.50 0.77
C PHE A 157 16.85 7.69 1.06
N GLY A 158 16.45 6.86 0.08
CA GLY A 158 15.37 5.89 0.25
C GLY A 158 13.96 6.45 0.05
N ASN A 159 13.82 7.68 -0.45
CA ASN A 159 12.53 8.34 -0.76
C ASN A 159 12.02 8.10 -2.18
N ALA A 160 12.66 7.22 -2.94
CA ALA A 160 12.28 6.91 -4.31
C ALA A 160 10.89 6.27 -4.35
N SER A 161 10.11 6.66 -5.36
CA SER A 161 8.77 6.11 -5.60
C SER A 161 8.85 4.77 -6.34
N CYS A 162 9.74 4.68 -7.32
CA CYS A 162 9.76 3.58 -8.29
C CYS A 162 10.58 2.37 -7.82
N ASP A 163 11.10 2.33 -6.60
CA ASP A 163 11.82 1.17 -6.06
C ASP A 163 11.00 0.39 -5.01
N ALA A 164 9.71 0.72 -4.85
CA ALA A 164 8.86 0.15 -3.83
C ALA A 164 8.43 -1.31 -4.12
N CYS A 165 8.28 -1.69 -5.40
CA CYS A 165 7.83 -3.04 -5.80
C CYS A 165 8.91 -3.85 -6.52
N HIS A 166 9.70 -3.21 -7.38
CA HIS A 166 10.89 -3.78 -8.01
C HIS A 166 12.10 -3.05 -7.43
N THR A 167 12.77 -3.68 -6.48
CA THR A 167 13.69 -2.98 -5.60
C THR A 167 14.98 -2.60 -6.32
N ARG A 168 15.53 -1.45 -5.95
CA ARG A 168 16.87 -1.05 -6.38
C ARG A 168 17.91 -2.04 -5.82
N HIS A 169 18.99 -2.38 -6.52
CA HIS A 169 19.37 -1.88 -7.86
C HIS A 169 19.10 -2.90 -8.97
N THR A 170 18.35 -3.96 -8.67
CA THR A 170 18.03 -5.01 -9.67
C THR A 170 16.86 -4.59 -10.56
N PHE A 171 15.90 -3.81 -10.03
CA PHE A 171 14.71 -3.33 -10.73
C PHE A 171 13.97 -4.44 -11.50
N SER A 172 13.81 -5.60 -10.85
CA SER A 172 13.28 -6.80 -11.49
C SER A 172 11.75 -6.77 -11.65
N ALA A 173 11.27 -6.81 -12.89
CA ALA A 173 9.85 -6.98 -13.16
C ALA A 173 9.31 -8.33 -12.64
N GLU A 174 10.17 -9.35 -12.51
CA GLU A 174 9.77 -10.66 -11.95
C GLU A 174 9.54 -10.56 -10.44
N GLU A 175 10.39 -9.81 -9.73
CA GLU A 175 10.22 -9.49 -8.31
C GLU A 175 8.90 -8.74 -8.10
N ALA A 176 8.67 -7.67 -8.87
CA ALA A 176 7.46 -6.86 -8.75
C ALA A 176 6.16 -7.61 -9.07
N ARG A 177 6.22 -8.75 -9.75
CA ARG A 177 5.05 -9.61 -10.03
C ARG A 177 4.75 -10.63 -8.93
N GLN A 178 5.64 -10.80 -7.97
CA GLN A 178 5.41 -11.67 -6.82
C GLN A 178 4.53 -10.94 -5.79
N PRO A 179 3.49 -11.57 -5.23
CA PRO A 179 2.62 -10.92 -4.25
C PRO A 179 3.39 -10.49 -2.97
N GLU A 180 4.53 -11.10 -2.67
CA GLU A 180 5.41 -10.73 -1.58
C GLU A 180 5.97 -9.31 -1.71
N ALA A 181 6.06 -8.74 -2.93
CA ALA A 181 6.45 -7.33 -3.12
C ALA A 181 5.49 -6.34 -2.44
N CYS A 182 4.23 -6.74 -2.24
CA CYS A 182 3.22 -5.92 -1.58
C CYS A 182 3.24 -6.06 -0.05
N GLN A 183 3.75 -7.18 0.48
CA GLN A 183 3.53 -7.58 1.88
C GLN A 183 4.13 -6.61 2.90
N THR A 184 5.20 -5.91 2.53
CA THR A 184 5.94 -5.00 3.43
C THR A 184 5.09 -3.82 3.88
N CYS A 185 4.14 -3.37 3.05
CA CYS A 185 3.25 -2.26 3.37
C CYS A 185 1.81 -2.74 3.61
N HIS A 186 1.33 -3.71 2.83
CA HIS A 186 -0.06 -4.17 2.86
C HIS A 186 -0.27 -5.28 3.90
N MET A 187 0.00 -4.99 5.16
CA MET A 187 -0.05 -5.95 6.27
C MET A 187 -0.55 -5.32 7.58
N GLY A 188 -0.74 -6.15 8.61
CA GLY A 188 -0.71 -5.68 10.00
C GLY A 188 -2.01 -5.10 10.54
N PHE A 189 -1.91 -3.93 11.19
CA PHE A 189 -2.96 -3.42 12.08
C PHE A 189 -4.21 -2.99 11.34
N ASP A 190 -4.09 -2.15 10.32
CA ASP A 190 -5.21 -1.45 9.68
C ASP A 190 -5.58 -2.02 8.32
N HIS A 191 -4.67 -2.66 7.61
CA HIS A 191 -4.97 -3.27 6.31
C HIS A 191 -4.16 -4.56 6.06
N PRO A 192 -4.49 -5.66 6.76
CA PRO A 192 -3.78 -6.95 6.64
C PRO A 192 -4.09 -7.70 5.33
N GLN A 193 -3.94 -7.03 4.20
CA GLN A 193 -4.32 -7.53 2.87
C GLN A 193 -3.43 -8.70 2.45
N TRP A 194 -2.15 -8.67 2.80
CA TRP A 194 -1.25 -9.81 2.65
C TRP A 194 -1.75 -11.03 3.43
N GLU A 195 -2.10 -10.88 4.70
CA GLU A 195 -2.58 -11.99 5.52
C GLU A 195 -3.91 -12.53 4.98
N MET A 196 -4.82 -11.63 4.56
CA MET A 196 -6.09 -12.00 3.95
C MET A 196 -5.89 -12.75 2.63
N TYR A 197 -5.03 -12.26 1.73
CA TYR A 197 -4.71 -12.90 0.46
C TYR A 197 -3.96 -14.22 0.65
N SER A 198 -2.86 -14.22 1.40
CA SER A 198 -1.97 -15.39 1.57
C SER A 198 -2.68 -16.58 2.20
N SER A 199 -3.65 -16.34 3.10
CA SER A 199 -4.47 -17.39 3.71
C SER A 199 -5.81 -17.66 2.98
N SER A 200 -6.11 -16.92 1.90
CA SER A 200 -7.23 -17.22 1.00
C SER A 200 -6.93 -18.39 0.06
N LYS A 201 -7.94 -18.87 -0.67
CA LYS A 201 -7.71 -19.87 -1.73
C LYS A 201 -6.87 -19.33 -2.89
N HIS A 202 -6.86 -18.02 -3.17
CA HIS A 202 -6.00 -17.45 -4.19
C HIS A 202 -4.53 -17.52 -3.79
N GLY A 203 -4.17 -17.02 -2.60
CA GLY A 203 -2.80 -17.03 -2.10
C GLY A 203 -2.26 -18.44 -1.86
N VAL A 204 -3.06 -19.33 -1.25
CA VAL A 204 -2.64 -20.73 -1.04
C VAL A 204 -2.39 -21.44 -2.38
N ARG A 205 -3.22 -21.20 -3.41
CA ARG A 205 -2.98 -21.77 -4.74
C ARG A 205 -1.74 -21.19 -5.39
N HIS A 206 -1.45 -19.91 -5.20
CA HIS A 206 -0.21 -19.29 -5.70
C HIS A 206 1.02 -19.97 -5.08
N GLU A 207 1.04 -20.17 -3.76
CA GLU A 207 2.14 -20.86 -3.08
C GLU A 207 2.28 -22.32 -3.53
N LEU A 208 1.17 -23.04 -3.68
CA LEU A 208 1.19 -24.40 -4.20
C LEU A 208 1.68 -24.48 -5.65
N LYS A 209 1.42 -23.44 -6.46
CA LYS A 209 1.96 -23.33 -7.82
C LYS A 209 3.47 -23.04 -7.79
N LYS A 210 3.92 -22.13 -6.94
CA LYS A 210 5.33 -21.78 -6.75
C LYS A 210 6.18 -22.97 -6.28
N SER A 211 5.65 -23.76 -5.35
CA SER A 211 6.29 -24.99 -4.85
C SER A 211 6.22 -26.19 -5.81
N GLY A 212 5.48 -26.07 -6.92
CA GLY A 212 5.31 -27.15 -7.91
C GLY A 212 4.27 -28.20 -7.54
N ALA A 213 3.55 -28.04 -6.43
CA ALA A 213 2.43 -28.91 -6.05
C ALA A 213 1.21 -28.74 -6.99
N LEU A 214 1.04 -27.54 -7.56
CA LEU A 214 0.14 -27.27 -8.68
C LEU A 214 0.95 -27.05 -9.98
N PRO A 215 0.41 -27.46 -11.14
CA PRO A 215 1.09 -27.25 -12.42
C PRO A 215 1.18 -25.77 -12.77
N ALA A 216 2.17 -25.39 -13.59
CA ALA A 216 2.39 -24.00 -14.02
C ALA A 216 1.17 -23.35 -14.71
N GLY A 217 0.31 -24.14 -15.34
CA GLY A 217 -0.94 -23.67 -15.95
C GLY A 217 -2.10 -23.46 -14.96
N ALA A 218 -1.93 -23.75 -13.67
CA ALA A 218 -2.98 -23.55 -12.69
C ALA A 218 -3.30 -22.06 -12.50
N ALA A 219 -4.60 -21.75 -12.50
CA ALA A 219 -5.12 -20.44 -12.10
C ALA A 219 -4.77 -20.16 -10.62
N ALA A 220 -4.03 -19.10 -10.39
CA ALA A 220 -3.57 -18.64 -9.09
C ALA A 220 -3.22 -17.14 -9.19
N PRO A 221 -4.21 -16.24 -9.06
CA PRO A 221 -3.99 -14.80 -9.20
C PRO A 221 -3.13 -14.28 -8.06
N THR A 222 -2.33 -13.24 -8.33
CA THR A 222 -1.56 -12.48 -7.34
C THR A 222 -2.22 -11.11 -7.07
N CYS A 223 -1.65 -10.34 -6.14
CA CYS A 223 -2.03 -8.94 -5.93
C CYS A 223 -2.00 -8.15 -7.25
N GLN A 224 -0.94 -8.34 -8.02
CA GLN A 224 -0.68 -7.68 -9.30
C GLN A 224 -1.66 -8.14 -10.39
N THR A 225 -2.04 -9.42 -10.41
CA THR A 225 -3.08 -9.91 -11.35
C THR A 225 -4.37 -9.12 -11.21
N CYS A 226 -4.76 -8.78 -9.98
CA CYS A 226 -6.01 -8.09 -9.69
C CYS A 226 -5.90 -6.55 -9.72
N HIS A 227 -4.82 -5.99 -9.19
CA HIS A 227 -4.69 -4.55 -8.95
C HIS A 227 -3.78 -3.83 -9.94
N MET A 228 -3.01 -4.56 -10.73
CA MET A 228 -2.11 -4.07 -11.78
C MET A 228 -2.27 -4.90 -13.06
N SER A 229 -3.53 -5.22 -13.40
CA SER A 229 -3.87 -6.00 -14.60
C SER A 229 -3.20 -5.41 -15.83
N ASP A 230 -2.65 -6.27 -16.70
CA ASP A 230 -1.89 -5.88 -17.89
C ASP A 230 -0.64 -5.01 -17.62
N GLY A 231 -0.15 -4.97 -16.37
CA GLY A 231 1.00 -4.17 -15.97
C GLY A 231 0.68 -2.68 -15.76
N ASP A 232 -0.59 -2.32 -15.68
CA ASP A 232 -1.05 -0.96 -15.38
C ASP A 232 -0.59 -0.50 -14.00
N HIS A 233 0.14 0.62 -13.94
CA HIS A 233 0.65 1.20 -12.69
C HIS A 233 -0.37 2.10 -11.97
N ASN A 234 -1.57 2.29 -12.52
CA ASN A 234 -2.67 2.99 -11.87
C ASN A 234 -3.36 2.10 -10.82
N VAL A 235 -2.67 1.90 -9.69
CA VAL A 235 -3.20 1.10 -8.58
C VAL A 235 -4.30 1.88 -7.87
N SER A 236 -5.53 1.38 -8.00
CA SER A 236 -6.70 1.93 -7.35
C SER A 236 -7.82 0.89 -7.21
N THR A 237 -8.74 1.08 -6.26
CA THR A 237 -9.86 0.16 -6.01
C THR A 237 -11.19 0.91 -5.99
N PRO A 238 -12.32 0.28 -6.38
CA PRO A 238 -13.62 0.95 -6.41
C PRO A 238 -14.04 1.52 -5.05
N TRP A 239 -13.82 0.77 -3.97
CA TRP A 239 -14.19 1.20 -2.63
C TRP A 239 -13.10 2.03 -1.93
N GLY A 240 -11.95 2.23 -2.57
CA GLY A 240 -10.82 2.91 -1.95
C GLY A 240 -10.36 2.23 -0.66
N PHE A 241 -9.81 3.04 0.25
CA PHE A 241 -9.30 2.54 1.54
C PHE A 241 -10.39 2.48 2.61
N LEU A 242 -11.24 3.50 2.67
CA LEU A 242 -12.23 3.65 3.74
C LEU A 242 -13.57 2.96 3.45
N ALA A 243 -13.75 2.39 2.25
CA ALA A 243 -15.03 1.83 1.80
C ALA A 243 -16.19 2.83 1.94
N VAL A 244 -15.93 4.11 1.69
CA VAL A 244 -16.91 5.21 1.63
C VAL A 244 -16.91 5.82 0.24
N ARG A 245 -18.09 6.21 -0.25
CA ARG A 245 -18.25 6.82 -1.57
C ARG A 245 -19.44 7.78 -1.62
N LEU A 246 -19.42 8.66 -2.62
CA LEU A 246 -20.57 9.43 -3.10
C LEU A 246 -20.93 9.00 -4.53
N PRO A 247 -22.20 9.13 -4.97
CA PRO A 247 -23.37 9.58 -4.19
C PRO A 247 -23.72 8.61 -3.06
N LEU A 248 -24.55 9.08 -2.12
CA LEU A 248 -25.04 8.24 -1.02
C LEU A 248 -25.85 7.05 -1.57
N PRO A 249 -25.84 5.89 -0.89
CA PRO A 249 -26.62 4.74 -1.31
C PRO A 249 -28.13 5.04 -1.29
N GLU A 250 -28.90 4.38 -2.16
CA GLU A 250 -30.37 4.57 -2.23
C GLU A 250 -31.10 4.08 -0.98
N ASN A 251 -30.54 3.08 -0.27
CA ASN A 251 -31.11 2.57 0.96
C ASN A 251 -31.01 3.63 2.07
N GLU A 252 -32.16 4.07 2.59
CA GLU A 252 -32.25 5.19 3.55
C GLU A 252 -31.43 4.94 4.84
N GLN A 253 -31.46 3.73 5.39
CA GLN A 253 -30.69 3.40 6.60
C GLN A 253 -29.19 3.46 6.31
N TRP A 254 -28.74 2.86 5.20
CA TRP A 254 -27.34 2.90 4.82
C TRP A 254 -26.87 4.33 4.49
N ALA A 255 -27.73 5.15 3.89
CA ALA A 255 -27.45 6.56 3.64
C ALA A 255 -27.25 7.32 4.95
N ALA A 256 -28.13 7.12 5.94
CA ALA A 256 -28.00 7.73 7.26
C ALA A 256 -26.73 7.26 8.00
N ASP A 257 -26.42 5.96 7.93
CA ASP A 257 -25.19 5.40 8.51
C ASP A 257 -23.94 5.98 7.85
N ARG A 258 -23.97 6.11 6.52
CA ARG A 258 -22.89 6.73 5.76
C ARG A 258 -22.69 8.20 6.15
N VAL A 259 -23.77 8.97 6.31
CA VAL A 259 -23.68 10.37 6.75
C VAL A 259 -23.01 10.44 8.11
N THR A 260 -23.43 9.62 9.08
CA THR A 260 -22.78 9.54 10.40
C THR A 260 -21.29 9.24 10.31
N ILE A 261 -20.87 8.31 9.44
CA ILE A 261 -19.44 8.02 9.22
C ILE A 261 -18.70 9.20 8.59
N LEU A 262 -19.30 9.88 7.61
CA LEU A 262 -18.71 11.05 6.96
C LEU A 262 -18.56 12.23 7.93
N GLN A 263 -19.49 12.39 8.88
CA GLN A 263 -19.39 13.34 9.99
C GLN A 263 -18.22 12.98 10.92
N ALA A 264 -18.11 11.71 11.28
CA ALA A 264 -17.01 11.22 12.13
C ALA A 264 -15.64 11.30 11.45
N LEU A 265 -15.61 11.27 10.12
CA LEU A 265 -14.40 11.53 9.33
C LEU A 265 -14.11 13.03 9.17
N GLY A 266 -14.96 13.92 9.71
CA GLY A 266 -14.86 15.37 9.58
C GLY A 266 -15.09 15.88 8.16
N VAL A 267 -15.64 15.07 7.25
CA VAL A 267 -15.96 15.45 5.86
C VAL A 267 -17.20 16.32 5.82
N LEU A 268 -18.16 15.97 6.67
CA LEU A 268 -19.36 16.73 6.95
C LEU A 268 -19.28 17.26 8.38
N ASP A 269 -19.89 18.41 8.64
CA ASP A 269 -20.13 18.90 9.99
C ASP A 269 -21.34 18.17 10.63
N PRO A 270 -21.62 18.37 11.93
CA PRO A 270 -22.77 17.74 12.60
C PRO A 270 -24.13 18.05 11.93
N GLU A 271 -24.25 19.16 11.22
CA GLU A 271 -25.43 19.56 10.44
C GLU A 271 -25.47 18.96 9.02
N GLY A 272 -24.45 18.20 8.64
CA GLY A 272 -24.35 17.51 7.35
C GLY A 272 -23.83 18.37 6.20
N GLN A 273 -23.26 19.55 6.48
CA GLN A 273 -22.65 20.42 5.47
C GLN A 273 -21.18 20.04 5.23
N PRO A 274 -20.69 20.13 3.97
CA PRO A 274 -19.29 19.90 3.65
C PRO A 274 -18.31 20.79 4.43
N THR A 275 -17.22 20.21 4.92
CA THR A 275 -16.12 20.95 5.55
C THR A 275 -14.94 21.15 4.59
N ALA A 276 -13.91 21.89 5.03
CA ALA A 276 -12.65 22.01 4.30
C ALA A 276 -11.94 20.66 4.07
N ARG A 277 -12.21 19.64 4.91
CA ARG A 277 -11.60 18.31 4.79
C ARG A 277 -12.12 17.55 3.55
N LEU A 278 -13.30 17.88 3.04
CA LEU A 278 -13.82 17.28 1.81
C LEU A 278 -12.87 17.53 0.62
N GLU A 279 -12.29 18.73 0.53
CA GLU A 279 -11.37 19.06 -0.58
C GLU A 279 -10.06 18.28 -0.48
N VAL A 280 -9.57 18.02 0.73
CA VAL A 280 -8.40 17.16 0.95
C VAL A 280 -8.69 15.72 0.52
N ILE A 281 -9.87 15.18 0.88
CA ILE A 281 -10.28 13.82 0.51
C ILE A 281 -10.45 13.66 -1.00
N LYS A 282 -11.00 14.68 -1.67
CA LYS A 282 -11.07 14.78 -3.14
C LYS A 282 -9.67 14.72 -3.75
N ALA A 283 -8.78 15.61 -3.32
CA ALA A 283 -7.43 15.73 -3.86
C ALA A 283 -6.61 14.44 -3.65
N ALA A 284 -6.75 13.79 -2.49
CA ALA A 284 -6.03 12.56 -2.15
C ALA A 284 -6.72 11.27 -2.66
N LYS A 285 -7.84 11.37 -3.39
CA LYS A 285 -8.64 10.23 -3.90
C LYS A 285 -8.94 9.16 -2.83
N VAL A 286 -9.22 9.60 -1.60
CA VAL A 286 -9.42 8.70 -0.44
C VAL A 286 -10.76 7.94 -0.55
N ALA A 287 -11.75 8.57 -1.18
CA ALA A 287 -13.06 8.03 -1.50
C ALA A 287 -13.36 8.22 -3.00
N ARG A 288 -14.21 7.36 -3.58
CA ARG A 288 -14.80 7.61 -4.91
C ARG A 288 -15.98 8.54 -4.76
N LEU A 289 -16.02 9.58 -5.57
CA LEU A 289 -17.04 10.63 -5.46
C LEU A 289 -17.95 10.69 -6.69
N ASP A 290 -17.69 9.80 -7.65
CA ASP A 290 -18.40 9.67 -8.90
C ASP A 290 -18.82 8.21 -9.10
N GLU A 291 -20.10 8.00 -9.45
CA GLU A 291 -20.66 6.66 -9.67
C GLU A 291 -20.03 6.00 -10.90
N ALA A 292 -19.77 6.77 -11.96
CA ALA A 292 -19.21 6.21 -13.19
C ALA A 292 -17.76 5.73 -12.97
N GLU A 293 -16.95 6.47 -12.20
CA GLU A 293 -15.61 6.04 -11.80
C GLU A 293 -15.66 4.75 -10.95
N TRP A 294 -16.60 4.65 -10.01
CA TRP A 294 -16.79 3.44 -9.21
C TRP A 294 -17.20 2.25 -10.08
N GLN A 295 -18.18 2.45 -10.98
CA GLN A 295 -18.69 1.41 -11.86
C GLN A 295 -17.62 0.94 -12.86
N ALA A 296 -16.80 1.84 -13.40
CA ALA A 296 -15.68 1.48 -14.26
C ALA A 296 -14.67 0.57 -13.53
N GLY A 297 -14.37 0.88 -12.27
CA GLY A 297 -13.52 0.02 -11.43
C GLY A 297 -14.17 -1.33 -11.13
N ARG A 298 -15.50 -1.36 -10.89
CA ARG A 298 -16.27 -2.60 -10.69
C ARG A 298 -16.23 -3.49 -11.93
N ASP A 299 -16.46 -2.91 -13.11
CA ASP A 299 -16.45 -3.66 -14.37
C ASP A 299 -15.06 -4.19 -14.71
N LYS A 300 -13.99 -3.42 -14.43
CA LYS A 300 -12.60 -3.89 -14.52
C LYS A 300 -12.38 -5.13 -13.64
N MET A 301 -12.83 -5.10 -12.39
CA MET A 301 -12.70 -6.25 -11.49
C MET A 301 -13.48 -7.48 -11.97
N ILE A 302 -14.71 -7.29 -12.45
CA ILE A 302 -15.51 -8.40 -12.99
C ILE A 302 -14.82 -9.04 -14.20
N ALA A 303 -14.24 -8.23 -15.10
CA ALA A 303 -13.49 -8.72 -16.24
C ALA A 303 -12.28 -9.58 -15.81
N ILE A 304 -11.49 -9.11 -14.84
CA ILE A 304 -10.36 -9.86 -14.28
C ILE A 304 -10.83 -11.18 -13.64
N CYS A 305 -11.93 -11.17 -12.89
CA CYS A 305 -12.51 -12.40 -12.34
C CYS A 305 -12.94 -13.37 -13.45
N GLY A 306 -13.38 -12.84 -14.59
CA GLY A 306 -13.82 -13.57 -15.79
C GLY A 306 -12.77 -14.48 -16.42
N ASP A 307 -11.48 -14.23 -16.16
CA ASP A 307 -10.39 -15.09 -16.62
C ASP A 307 -10.45 -16.49 -16.02
N CYS A 308 -11.07 -16.64 -14.84
CA CYS A 308 -11.12 -17.90 -14.10
C CYS A 308 -12.54 -18.30 -13.64
N HIS A 309 -13.48 -17.37 -13.56
CA HIS A 309 -14.81 -17.57 -13.04
C HIS A 309 -15.89 -17.11 -14.01
N SER A 310 -17.12 -17.60 -13.84
CA SER A 310 -18.24 -17.07 -14.61
C SER A 310 -18.59 -15.65 -14.17
N ASP A 311 -19.08 -14.83 -15.10
CA ASP A 311 -19.52 -13.45 -14.84
C ASP A 311 -20.55 -13.39 -13.68
N ASN A 312 -21.55 -14.28 -13.69
CA ASN A 312 -22.55 -14.36 -12.61
C ASN A 312 -21.91 -14.64 -11.24
N PHE A 313 -20.89 -15.50 -11.17
CA PHE A 313 -20.18 -15.77 -9.91
C PHE A 313 -19.44 -14.52 -9.43
N ALA A 314 -18.66 -13.89 -10.31
CA ALA A 314 -17.89 -12.69 -9.98
C ALA A 314 -18.79 -11.56 -9.47
N ARG A 315 -19.90 -11.28 -10.17
CA ARG A 315 -20.88 -10.27 -9.76
C ARG A 315 -21.50 -10.60 -8.40
N ALA A 316 -21.89 -11.86 -8.19
CA ALA A 316 -22.50 -12.27 -6.93
C ALA A 316 -21.52 -12.16 -5.74
N GLU A 317 -20.26 -12.55 -5.89
CA GLU A 317 -19.26 -12.43 -4.82
C GLU A 317 -18.94 -10.97 -4.50
N LEU A 318 -18.79 -10.10 -5.52
CA LEU A 318 -18.57 -8.67 -5.29
C LEU A 318 -19.78 -7.97 -4.66
N GLN A 319 -21.00 -8.37 -5.02
CA GLN A 319 -22.23 -7.85 -4.40
C GLN A 319 -22.31 -8.22 -2.91
N LYS A 320 -21.89 -9.43 -2.52
CA LYS A 320 -21.79 -9.79 -1.09
C LYS A 320 -20.83 -8.87 -0.35
N GLY A 321 -19.74 -8.45 -0.98
CA GLY A 321 -18.83 -7.44 -0.43
C GLY A 321 -19.51 -6.10 -0.20
N ASP A 322 -20.31 -5.63 -1.15
CA ASP A 322 -21.08 -4.38 -1.03
C ASP A 322 -22.12 -4.45 0.10
N ASP A 323 -22.88 -5.55 0.15
CA ASP A 323 -23.86 -5.81 1.20
C ASP A 323 -23.20 -5.89 2.58
N PHE A 324 -22.00 -6.45 2.66
CA PHE A 324 -21.26 -6.53 3.90
C PHE A 324 -20.69 -5.18 4.35
N ILE A 325 -20.28 -4.30 3.42
CA ILE A 325 -19.94 -2.91 3.74
C ILE A 325 -21.13 -2.22 4.41
N ARG A 326 -22.35 -2.41 3.89
CA ARG A 326 -23.57 -1.87 4.52
C ARG A 326 -23.70 -2.36 5.97
N ASP A 327 -23.53 -3.65 6.20
CA ASP A 327 -23.74 -4.24 7.52
C ASP A 327 -22.68 -3.76 8.54
N VAL A 328 -21.41 -3.61 8.14
CA VAL A 328 -20.36 -3.06 9.03
C VAL A 328 -20.46 -1.54 9.21
N ASP A 329 -20.96 -0.82 8.21
CA ASP A 329 -21.26 0.61 8.33
C ASP A 329 -22.35 0.86 9.37
N HIS A 330 -23.36 -0.01 9.43
CA HIS A 330 -24.43 0.07 10.42
C HIS A 330 -23.88 -0.02 11.85
N LEU A 331 -23.06 -1.04 12.14
CA LEU A 331 -22.44 -1.22 13.46
C LEU A 331 -21.55 -0.03 13.84
N LEU A 332 -20.75 0.47 12.89
CA LEU A 332 -19.89 1.62 13.15
C LEU A 332 -20.71 2.90 13.41
N ALA A 333 -21.76 3.13 12.64
CA ALA A 333 -22.64 4.28 12.82
C ALA A 333 -23.37 4.24 14.17
N GLU A 334 -23.81 3.06 14.64
CA GLU A 334 -24.33 2.89 16.00
C GLU A 334 -23.31 3.29 17.06
N ALA A 335 -22.06 2.84 16.94
CA ALA A 335 -21.00 3.17 17.88
C ALA A 335 -20.68 4.67 17.91
N ILE A 336 -20.65 5.32 16.75
CA ILE A 336 -20.45 6.77 16.63
C ILE A 336 -21.60 7.50 17.34
N ARG A 337 -22.86 7.14 17.04
CA ARG A 337 -24.04 7.80 17.63
C ARG A 337 -24.09 7.65 19.15
N GLU A 338 -23.67 6.52 19.69
CA GLU A 338 -23.57 6.32 21.14
C GLU A 338 -22.60 7.34 21.76
N ILE A 339 -21.43 7.56 21.16
CA ILE A 339 -20.46 8.54 21.64
C ILE A 339 -20.96 9.97 21.43
N VAL A 340 -21.58 10.27 20.30
CA VAL A 340 -22.22 11.58 20.04
C VAL A 340 -23.24 11.92 21.12
N SER A 341 -24.06 10.96 21.56
CA SER A 341 -25.03 11.19 22.64
C SER A 341 -24.37 11.63 23.96
N LEU A 342 -23.13 11.21 24.23
CA LEU A 342 -22.40 11.65 25.42
C LEU A 342 -21.92 13.12 25.31
N TYR A 343 -21.57 13.56 24.10
CA TYR A 343 -21.28 14.97 23.82
C TYR A 343 -22.55 15.83 23.94
N GLU A 344 -23.67 15.38 23.37
CA GLU A 344 -24.97 16.07 23.45
C GLU A 344 -25.46 16.22 24.89
N ASP A 345 -25.21 15.22 25.74
CA ASP A 345 -25.56 15.25 27.16
C ASP A 345 -24.55 16.03 28.03
N GLY A 346 -23.46 16.54 27.44
CA GLY A 346 -22.39 17.24 28.17
C GLY A 346 -21.65 16.36 29.17
N ILE A 347 -21.62 15.05 28.94
CA ILE A 347 -20.92 14.05 29.77
C ILE A 347 -19.46 13.94 29.35
N VAL A 348 -19.20 14.06 28.06
CA VAL A 348 -17.85 14.14 27.50
C VAL A 348 -17.63 15.56 26.99
N ASP A 349 -16.57 16.20 27.47
CA ASP A 349 -16.19 17.54 27.04
C ASP A 349 -15.60 17.51 25.63
N THR A 350 -15.87 18.56 24.84
CA THR A 350 -15.23 18.73 23.53
C THR A 350 -13.74 19.05 23.71
N PRO A 351 -12.83 18.21 23.20
CA PRO A 351 -11.40 18.48 23.25
C PRO A 351 -11.04 19.78 22.51
N GLU A 352 -10.06 20.53 23.00
CA GLU A 352 -9.61 21.76 22.32
C GLU A 352 -9.11 21.52 20.88
N SER A 353 -8.63 20.30 20.60
CA SER A 353 -8.17 19.88 19.27
C SER A 353 -9.30 19.56 18.29
N TYR A 354 -10.55 19.47 18.76
CA TYR A 354 -11.69 19.09 17.92
C TYR A 354 -12.43 20.33 17.42
N ALA A 355 -12.84 20.29 16.15
CA ALA A 355 -13.63 21.36 15.56
C ALA A 355 -15.08 21.39 16.09
N TYR A 356 -15.61 20.24 16.49
CA TYR A 356 -17.00 20.05 16.90
C TYR A 356 -17.07 19.07 18.09
N ALA A 357 -18.18 19.10 18.82
CA ALA A 357 -18.53 18.13 19.86
C ALA A 357 -18.94 16.78 19.23
N PHE A 358 -18.03 16.18 18.47
CA PHE A 358 -18.26 15.00 17.64
C PHE A 358 -16.96 14.18 17.54
N PRO A 359 -17.00 12.84 17.63
CA PRO A 359 -15.79 12.01 17.54
C PRO A 359 -15.10 12.13 16.17
N ASP A 360 -13.78 12.34 16.13
CA ASP A 360 -12.98 12.36 14.90
C ASP A 360 -12.19 11.05 14.71
N LEU A 361 -12.63 10.21 13.76
CA LEU A 361 -12.03 8.92 13.43
C LEU A 361 -10.57 9.01 12.94
N LEU A 362 -10.13 10.18 12.47
CA LEU A 362 -8.78 10.40 11.96
C LEU A 362 -7.77 10.82 13.03
N THR A 363 -8.19 10.93 14.28
CA THR A 363 -7.30 11.14 15.44
C THR A 363 -6.64 9.85 15.93
N PHE A 364 -7.10 8.71 15.42
CA PHE A 364 -6.50 7.40 15.65
C PHE A 364 -6.33 7.05 17.14
N HIS A 365 -5.11 6.66 17.53
CA HIS A 365 -4.75 6.35 18.91
C HIS A 365 -4.55 7.61 19.75
N ASP A 366 -4.48 8.78 19.12
CA ASP A 366 -4.40 10.07 19.79
C ASP A 366 -5.79 10.62 20.18
N ALA A 367 -6.85 9.84 19.94
CA ALA A 367 -8.19 10.16 20.43
C ALA A 367 -8.15 10.40 21.96
N PRO A 368 -8.83 11.46 22.46
CA PRO A 368 -8.62 12.00 23.80
C PRO A 368 -9.27 11.16 24.90
N THR A 369 -10.27 10.35 24.57
CA THR A 369 -10.96 9.50 25.55
C THR A 369 -10.78 8.02 25.24
N PRO A 370 -10.75 7.14 26.26
CA PRO A 370 -10.68 5.70 26.03
C PRO A 370 -11.83 5.13 25.19
N ILE A 371 -13.03 5.73 25.27
CA ILE A 371 -14.19 5.30 24.48
C ILE A 371 -14.00 5.64 22.98
N GLU A 372 -13.38 6.78 22.67
CA GLU A 372 -13.01 7.13 21.29
C GLU A 372 -11.81 6.33 20.77
N GLN A 373 -10.84 5.99 21.62
CA GLN A 373 -9.77 5.06 21.24
C GLN A 373 -10.33 3.67 20.89
N ARG A 374 -11.35 3.20 21.62
CA ARG A 374 -12.08 1.98 21.26
C ARG A 374 -12.80 2.12 19.92
N LEU A 375 -13.42 3.27 19.65
CA LEU A 375 -14.04 3.57 18.35
C LEU A 375 -13.00 3.56 17.21
N PHE A 376 -11.81 4.13 17.43
CA PHE A 376 -10.71 4.05 16.47
C PHE A 376 -10.33 2.60 16.16
N VAL A 377 -10.17 1.75 17.18
CA VAL A 377 -9.88 0.33 16.98
C VAL A 377 -11.01 -0.33 16.18
N MET A 378 -12.27 -0.09 16.52
CA MET A 378 -13.41 -0.60 15.75
C MET A 378 -13.35 -0.20 14.27
N PHE A 379 -13.03 1.07 14.00
CA PHE A 379 -12.98 1.64 12.65
C PHE A 379 -11.76 1.20 11.84
N MET A 380 -10.54 1.43 12.35
CA MET A 380 -9.32 1.18 11.59
C MET A 380 -8.81 -0.24 11.69
N LYS A 381 -9.15 -0.99 12.74
CA LYS A 381 -8.70 -2.39 12.91
C LYS A 381 -9.76 -3.37 12.44
N HIS A 382 -10.93 -3.37 13.08
CA HIS A 382 -11.89 -4.46 12.92
C HIS A 382 -12.78 -4.28 11.69
N ARG A 383 -13.27 -3.06 11.41
CA ARG A 383 -14.02 -2.78 10.17
C ARG A 383 -13.18 -3.04 8.92
N MET A 384 -11.93 -2.60 8.91
CA MET A 384 -11.04 -2.85 7.77
C MET A 384 -10.88 -4.34 7.48
N ARG A 385 -10.64 -5.16 8.51
CA ARG A 385 -10.57 -6.63 8.37
C ARG A 385 -11.88 -7.24 7.88
N ALA A 386 -13.01 -6.74 8.39
CA ALA A 386 -14.32 -7.26 8.06
C ALA A 386 -14.58 -7.17 6.54
N PHE A 387 -14.62 -5.96 5.97
CA PHE A 387 -14.96 -5.82 4.55
C PHE A 387 -13.83 -6.28 3.63
N GLN A 388 -12.56 -5.98 3.94
CA GLN A 388 -11.45 -6.41 3.09
C GLN A 388 -11.31 -7.94 3.09
N GLY A 389 -11.66 -8.61 4.20
CA GLY A 389 -11.70 -10.07 4.28
C GLY A 389 -12.65 -10.67 3.27
N VAL A 390 -13.83 -10.07 3.08
CA VAL A 390 -14.79 -10.50 2.04
C VAL A 390 -14.21 -10.31 0.64
N PHE A 391 -13.65 -9.14 0.33
CA PHE A 391 -13.08 -8.86 -1.01
C PHE A 391 -11.84 -9.70 -1.35
N HIS A 392 -11.10 -10.17 -0.35
CA HIS A 392 -9.96 -11.08 -0.54
C HIS A 392 -10.33 -12.56 -0.34
N ALA A 393 -11.63 -12.89 -0.31
CA ALA A 393 -12.14 -14.25 -0.14
C ALA A 393 -11.58 -14.97 1.10
N ASN A 394 -11.45 -14.23 2.20
CA ASN A 394 -10.97 -14.71 3.48
C ASN A 394 -12.08 -14.69 4.55
N PRO A 395 -12.76 -15.82 4.78
CA PRO A 395 -13.90 -15.87 5.71
C PRO A 395 -13.48 -15.70 7.17
N ASP A 396 -12.25 -16.07 7.53
CA ASP A 396 -11.75 -16.00 8.91
C ASP A 396 -11.53 -14.54 9.31
N TYR A 397 -10.88 -13.75 8.45
CA TYR A 397 -10.73 -12.31 8.62
C TYR A 397 -12.06 -11.56 8.56
N ALA A 398 -12.96 -11.94 7.66
CA ALA A 398 -14.28 -11.32 7.55
C ALA A 398 -15.11 -11.53 8.83
N LEU A 399 -15.11 -12.76 9.37
CA LEU A 399 -15.90 -13.12 10.54
C LEU A 399 -15.17 -12.85 11.85
N TRP A 400 -14.13 -13.62 12.16
CA TRP A 400 -13.55 -13.68 13.50
C TRP A 400 -12.69 -12.48 13.85
N TYR A 401 -11.91 -11.96 12.90
CA TYR A 401 -11.08 -10.78 13.13
C TYR A 401 -11.76 -9.46 12.72
N GLY A 402 -12.95 -9.56 12.11
CA GLY A 402 -13.72 -8.45 11.58
C GLY A 402 -15.05 -8.30 12.30
N TRP A 403 -16.10 -8.92 11.75
CA TRP A 403 -17.48 -8.81 12.25
C TRP A 403 -17.63 -9.10 13.75
N SER A 404 -17.10 -10.22 14.23
CA SER A 404 -17.19 -10.62 15.63
C SER A 404 -16.52 -9.63 16.57
N GLU A 405 -15.41 -9.02 16.15
CA GLU A 405 -14.72 -7.98 16.91
C GLU A 405 -15.49 -6.66 16.89
N MET A 406 -16.09 -6.27 15.75
CA MET A 406 -16.94 -5.08 15.69
C MET A 406 -18.17 -5.18 16.59
N VAL A 407 -18.81 -6.35 16.66
CA VAL A 407 -19.93 -6.60 17.59
C VAL A 407 -19.47 -6.46 19.04
N GLN A 408 -18.28 -6.98 19.38
CA GLN A 408 -17.70 -6.84 20.71
C GLN A 408 -17.33 -5.38 21.03
N ASP A 409 -16.75 -4.64 20.08
CA ASP A 409 -16.44 -3.23 20.25
C ASP A 409 -17.69 -2.40 20.50
N LEU A 410 -18.76 -2.60 19.73
CA LEU A 410 -20.02 -1.90 19.93
C LEU A 410 -20.59 -2.17 21.33
N SER A 411 -20.54 -3.43 21.78
CA SER A 411 -20.93 -3.81 23.15
C SER A 411 -20.07 -3.10 24.20
N ALA A 412 -18.76 -3.06 23.99
CA ALA A 412 -17.83 -2.37 24.89
C ALA A 412 -18.07 -0.86 24.93
N ILE A 413 -18.31 -0.21 23.78
CA ILE A 413 -18.62 1.22 23.69
C ILE A 413 -19.91 1.53 24.45
N LYS A 414 -20.98 0.75 24.23
CA LYS A 414 -22.25 0.90 24.97
C LYS A 414 -22.05 0.74 26.49
N HIS A 415 -21.23 -0.22 26.92
CA HIS A 415 -20.91 -0.40 28.33
C HIS A 415 -20.10 0.77 28.92
N MET A 416 -19.11 1.27 28.18
CA MET A 416 -18.31 2.43 28.60
C MET A 416 -19.18 3.70 28.70
N ALA A 417 -20.09 3.90 27.75
CA ALA A 417 -21.05 5.00 27.77
C ALA A 417 -21.98 4.92 29.00
N GLU A 418 -22.51 3.73 29.33
CA GLU A 418 -23.29 3.53 30.56
C GLU A 418 -22.49 3.88 31.82
N GLY A 419 -21.21 3.49 31.87
CA GLY A 419 -20.29 3.84 32.95
C GLY A 419 -20.14 5.36 33.12
N LEU A 420 -19.84 6.07 32.02
CA LEU A 420 -19.71 7.53 32.02
C LEU A 420 -21.00 8.23 32.49
N ARG A 421 -22.16 7.74 32.03
CA ARG A 421 -23.48 8.23 32.45
C ARG A 421 -23.74 8.03 33.94
N LYS A 422 -23.33 6.88 34.48
CA LYS A 422 -23.43 6.59 35.92
C LYS A 422 -22.55 7.52 36.74
N ASP A 423 -21.32 7.74 36.31
CA ASP A 423 -20.37 8.59 37.03
C ASP A 423 -20.81 10.06 37.03
N ALA A 424 -21.31 10.57 35.90
CA ALA A 424 -21.88 11.91 35.80
C ALA A 424 -23.07 12.12 36.74
N ARG A 425 -23.96 11.11 36.85
CA ARG A 425 -25.09 11.13 37.80
C ARG A 425 -24.61 11.17 39.24
N LEU A 426 -23.66 10.31 39.62
CA LEU A 426 -23.12 10.27 40.98
C LEU A 426 -22.43 11.57 41.36
N GLU A 427 -21.71 12.20 40.44
CA GLU A 427 -21.08 13.50 40.69
C GLU A 427 -22.13 14.61 40.88
N THR A 428 -23.19 14.60 40.07
CA THR A 428 -24.34 15.51 40.24
C THR A 428 -24.99 15.34 41.62
N GLU A 429 -25.25 14.10 42.05
CA GLU A 429 -25.79 13.79 43.38
C GLU A 429 -24.86 14.26 44.51
N ARG A 430 -23.55 14.05 44.39
CA ARG A 430 -22.55 14.53 45.37
C ARG A 430 -22.51 16.05 45.45
N GLN A 431 -22.61 16.74 44.32
CA GLN A 431 -22.66 18.21 44.28
C GLN A 431 -23.94 18.76 44.91
N GLN A 432 -25.07 18.07 44.73
CA GLN A 432 -26.34 18.42 45.38
C GLN A 432 -26.27 18.20 46.91
N GLN A 433 -25.69 17.08 47.36
CA GLN A 433 -25.50 16.80 48.79
C GLN A 433 -24.58 17.83 49.46
N LYS A 434 -23.50 18.28 48.80
CA LYS A 434 -22.61 19.35 49.31
C LYS A 434 -23.29 20.72 49.41
N LYS A 435 -24.37 20.95 48.66
CA LYS A 435 -25.15 22.20 48.64
C LYS A 435 -26.37 22.17 49.57
N SER A 436 -26.67 21.02 50.20
CA SER A 436 -27.75 20.91 51.16
C SER A 436 -27.26 21.40 52.53
N PRO A 437 -27.93 22.39 53.16
CA PRO A 437 -27.49 23.05 54.39
C PRO A 437 -27.48 22.16 55.63
#